data_AF-X1H5P8-F1
#
_entry.id   AF-X1H5P8-F1
#
_cell.length_a   1.000
_cell.length_b   1.000
_cell.length_c   1.000
_cell.angle_alpha   90.00
_cell.angle_beta   90.00
_cell.angle_gamma   90.00
#
_symmetry.space_group_name_H-M   'P 1'
#
loop_
_entity.id
_entity.type
_entity.pdbx_description
1 polymer ?
#
loop_
_entity_poly.entity_id
_entity_poly.type
_entity_poly.pdbx_seq_one_letter_code
_entity_poly.pdbx_strand_id
1 'polypeptide(L)' 'TYIRYRYNPREGNDFYIVYDEGLNTDREREIPVLPRASNRTIMLKYSYTFNIGL' A
#
# COMPACT_ATOMS: atom_id res chain seq x y z
N THR A 1 3.69 -2.49 -9.57
CA THR A 1 4.69 -2.41 -8.49
C THR A 1 3.98 -2.51 -7.17
N TYR A 2 4.42 -3.42 -6.29
CA TYR A 2 3.84 -3.62 -4.96
C TYR A 2 4.97 -3.55 -3.93
N ILE A 3 4.87 -2.62 -2.98
CA ILE A 3 5.86 -2.43 -1.91
C ILE A 3 5.11 -2.39 -0.58
N ARG A 4 5.60 -3.17 0.39
CA ARG A 4 5.06 -3.22 1.75
C ARG A 4 6.18 -3.03 2.76
N TYR A 5 6.00 -2.03 3.61
CA TYR A 5 6.85 -1.79 4.78
C TYR A 5 6.05 -2.09 6.06
N ARG A 6 6.65 -2.86 6.97
CA ARG A 6 6.13 -3.13 8.31
C ARG A 6 7.08 -2.53 9.33
N TYR A 7 6.53 -1.76 10.25
CA TYR A 7 7.23 -1.23 11.41
C TYR A 7 6.54 -1.70 12.69
N ASN A 8 7.32 -2.30 13.59
CA ASN A 8 6.87 -2.75 14.90
C ASN A 8 7.78 -2.09 15.97
N PRO A 9 7.38 -0.92 16.50
CA PRO A 9 8.21 -0.20 17.47
C PRO A 9 8.29 -0.91 18.83
N ARG A 10 7.25 -1.65 19.19
CA ARG A 10 7.13 -2.37 20.47
C ARG A 10 6.02 -3.41 20.36
N GLU A 11 6.08 -4.40 21.24
CA GLU A 11 5.07 -5.46 21.32
C GLU A 11 3.64 -4.88 21.40
N GLY A 12 2.71 -5.51 20.68
CA GLY A 12 1.32 -5.06 20.57
C GLY A 12 1.09 -3.83 19.69
N ASN A 13 2.10 -3.30 19.00
CA ASN A 13 1.96 -2.16 18.09
C ASN A 13 2.51 -2.53 16.71
N ASP A 14 1.63 -2.56 15.71
CA ASP A 14 2.01 -2.81 14.32
C ASP A 14 1.55 -1.67 13.42
N PHE A 15 2.49 -1.15 12.62
CA PHE A 15 2.22 -0.17 11.59
C PHE A 15 2.65 -0.71 10.22
N TYR A 16 1.81 -0.53 9.22
CA TYR A 16 2.10 -0.90 7.84
C TYR A 16 1.87 0.29 6.92
N ILE A 17 2.81 0.45 5.99
CA ILE A 17 2.63 1.27 4.80
C ILE A 17 2.67 0.32 3.61
N VAL A 18 1.65 0.37 2.78
CA VAL A 18 1.59 -0.38 1.51
C VAL A 18 1.42 0.60 0.38
N TYR A 19 2.28 0.47 -0.62
CA TYR A 19 2.18 1.18 -1.89
C TYR A 19 1.90 0.17 -2.99
N ASP A 20 0.83 0.40 -3.74
CA ASP A 20 0.47 -0.39 -4.91
C ASP A 20 0.26 0.53 -6.12
N GLU A 21 0.89 0.18 -7.23
CA GLU A 21 0.79 0.92 -8.48
C GLU A 21 0.73 -0.05 -9.66
N GLY A 22 -0.36 0.00 -10.41
CA GLY A 22 -0.48 -0.59 -11.73
C GLY A 22 0.09 0.35 -12.78
N LEU A 23 1.01 -0.14 -13.62
CA LEU A 23 1.56 0.61 -14.75
C LEU A 23 0.97 0.10 -16.06
N ASN A 24 0.65 1.01 -16.98
CA ASN A 24 0.37 0.65 -18.36
C ASN A 24 1.71 0.37 -19.06
N THR A 25 1.97 -0.88 -19.42
CA THR A 25 3.19 -1.31 -20.15
C THR A 25 3.12 -0.96 -21.63
N ASP A 26 1.92 -0.99 -22.20
CA ASP A 26 1.59 -0.45 -23.51
C ASP A 26 0.58 0.69 -23.36
N ARG A 27 1.06 1.91 -23.61
CA ARG A 27 0.28 3.16 -23.44
C ARG A 27 -0.30 3.67 -24.74
N GLU A 28 0.28 3.28 -25.87
CA GLU A 28 -0.08 3.79 -27.20
C GLU A 28 -1.21 2.97 -27.84
N ARG A 29 -1.65 1.88 -27.18
CA ARG A 29 -2.77 1.04 -27.62
C ARG A 29 -4.12 1.76 -27.78
N GLU A 30 -4.30 2.95 -27.20
CA GLU A 30 -5.57 3.69 -27.21
C GLU A 30 -5.35 5.19 -27.52
N ILE A 31 -6.38 5.84 -28.06
CA ILE A 31 -6.42 7.29 -28.28
C ILE A 31 -7.59 7.85 -27.45
N PRO A 32 -7.33 8.71 -26.45
CA PRO A 32 -6.02 9.28 -26.09
C PRO A 32 -5.06 8.27 -25.44
N VAL A 33 -3.75 8.53 -25.58
CA VAL A 33 -2.68 7.73 -24.99
C VAL A 33 -2.90 7.55 -23.49
N LEU A 34 -2.75 6.32 -23.01
CA LEU A 34 -3.04 6.00 -21.63
C LEU A 34 -2.08 6.69 -20.65
N PRO A 35 -2.54 7.04 -19.44
CA PRO A 35 -1.67 7.52 -18.38
C PRO A 35 -0.64 6.45 -18.00
N ARG A 36 0.50 6.86 -17.43
CA ARG A 36 1.56 5.93 -17.01
C ARG A 36 1.07 4.89 -16.01
N ALA A 37 0.29 5.33 -15.02
CA ALA A 37 -0.31 4.45 -14.03
C ALA A 37 -1.79 4.22 -14.34
N SER A 38 -2.21 2.96 -14.29
CA SER A 38 -3.61 2.55 -14.39
C SER A 38 -4.32 2.67 -13.05
N ASN A 39 -3.62 2.43 -11.94
CA ASN A 39 -4.10 2.67 -10.59
C ASN A 39 -2.92 3.04 -9.67
N ARG A 40 -3.25 3.71 -8.56
CA ARG A 40 -2.31 4.05 -7.49
C ARG A 40 -3.04 3.99 -6.16
N THR A 41 -2.47 3.30 -5.18
CA THR A 41 -3.02 3.18 -3.83
C THR A 41 -1.91 3.30 -2.81
N ILE A 42 -2.15 4.12 -1.78
CA ILE A 42 -1.36 4.16 -0.56
C ILE A 42 -2.28 3.71 0.57
N MET A 43 -1.91 2.64 1.27
CA MET A 43 -2.65 2.13 2.42
C MET A 43 -1.80 2.24 3.68
N LEU A 44 -2.41 2.82 4.71
CA LEU A 44 -1.87 2.86 6.06
C LEU A 44 -2.70 1.93 6.94
N LYS A 45 -2.05 1.00 7.62
CA LYS A 45 -2.72 0.13 8.60
C LYS A 45 -2.01 0.27 9.94
N TYR A 46 -2.80 0.52 10.97
CA TYR A 46 -2.37 0.50 12.36
C TYR A 46 -3.12 -0.61 13.11
N SER A 47 -2.43 -1.33 13.97
CA SER A 47 -3.02 -2.35 14.84
C SER A 47 -2.42 -2.21 16.23
N TYR A 48 -3.31 -2.17 17.22
CA TYR A 48 -2.95 -2.08 18.63
C TYR A 48 -3.61 -3.23 19.39
N THR A 49 -2.81 -3.94 20.18
CA THR A 49 -3.28 -5.02 21.04
C THR A 49 -3.61 -4.48 22.43
N PHE A 50 -4.84 -4.69 22.89
CA PHE A 50 -5.26 -4.34 24.24
C PHE A 50 -4.96 -5.50 25.20
N ASN A 51 -4.19 -5.24 26.25
CA ASN A 51 -4.05 -6.15 27.37
C ASN A 51 -5.12 -5.80 28.41
N ILE A 52 -6.20 -6.58 28.45
CA ILE A 52 -7.22 -6.47 29.50
C ILE A 52 -6.77 -7.44 30.61
N GLY A 53 -6.07 -6.91 31.60
CA GLY A 53 -5.77 -7.67 32.81
C GLY A 53 -7.06 -8.05 33.52
N LEU A 54 -7.18 -9.32 33.90
CA LEU A 54 -8.17 -9.82 34.86
C LEU A 54 -7.71 -9.51 36.28
#